data_AF-T1BCH6-F1
#
_entry.id   AF-T1BCH6-F1
#
_cell.length_a   1.000
_cell.length_b   1.000
_cell.length_c   1.000
_cell.angle_alpha   90.00
_cell.angle_beta   90.00
_cell.angle_gamma   90.00
#
_symmetry.space_group_name_H-M   'P 1'
#
loop_
_entity.id
_entity.type
_entity.pdbx_description
1 polymer ?
#
loop_
_entity_poly.entity_id
_entity_poly.type
_entity_poly.pdbx_seq_one_letter_code
_entity_poly.pdbx_strand_id
1 'polypeptide(L)'
;MAAMRAHGDRVFCADPRGDYLRRFHKPGDIVLNPLDRRAIAWSPLSEIQNETDAAMIARSLIPDAEGHDASWHRFAQLMLEGVLLHALREKLANVDVARLMLTAQVDELRGRLAGTPAAGLLPEKSDSQMFHDVRATASPFVRSLAWLSPSAGARSFSLRAWARDEQQTAACWWNYQD
;
A
#
# COMPACT_ATOMS: atom_id res chain seq x y z
N MET A 1 13.66 -20.60 14.16
CA MET A 1 14.51 -19.60 13.45
C MET A 1 15.87 -20.15 13.03
N ALA A 2 16.83 -20.42 13.92
CA ALA A 2 18.16 -20.88 13.50
C ALA A 2 18.15 -22.20 12.69
N ALA A 3 17.37 -23.20 13.11
CA ALA A 3 17.25 -24.48 12.41
C ALA A 3 16.59 -24.33 11.02
N MET A 4 15.44 -23.65 10.94
CA MET A 4 14.75 -23.37 9.67
C MET A 4 15.67 -22.65 8.67
N ARG A 5 16.44 -21.66 9.15
CA ARG A 5 17.42 -20.96 8.32
C ARG A 5 18.62 -21.81 7.92
N ALA A 6 19.01 -22.79 8.74
CA ALA A 6 20.07 -23.74 8.40
C ALA A 6 19.63 -24.75 7.33
N HIS A 7 18.32 -25.02 7.25
CA HIS A 7 17.72 -25.88 6.23
C HIS A 7 17.45 -25.14 4.91
N GLY A 8 17.67 -23.82 4.87
CA GLY A 8 17.38 -22.99 3.70
C GLY A 8 15.89 -22.63 3.57
N ASP A 9 15.09 -22.84 4.62
CA ASP A 9 13.67 -22.51 4.58
C ASP A 9 13.46 -21.00 4.41
N ARG A 10 12.50 -20.63 3.56
CA ARG A 10 12.01 -19.24 3.46
C ARG A 10 11.25 -18.89 4.73
N VAL A 11 11.61 -17.77 5.34
CA VAL A 11 11.00 -17.33 6.60
C VAL A 11 10.41 -15.94 6.45
N PHE A 12 9.11 -15.82 6.68
CA PHE A 12 8.45 -14.55 6.96
C PHE A 12 8.18 -14.47 8.46
N CYS A 13 8.74 -13.48 9.15
CA CYS A 13 8.64 -13.35 10.60
C CYS A 13 7.98 -12.03 10.97
N ALA A 14 6.73 -12.12 11.45
CA ALA A 14 6.12 -11.04 12.21
C ALA A 14 6.80 -11.00 13.59
N ASP A 15 7.43 -9.88 13.91
CA ASP A 15 8.31 -9.73 15.06
C ASP A 15 7.92 -8.49 15.88
N PRO A 16 6.90 -8.60 16.74
CA PRO A 16 6.56 -7.55 17.68
C PRO A 16 7.81 -7.20 18.50
N ARG A 17 8.15 -5.90 18.59
CA ARG A 17 9.33 -5.34 19.27
C ARG A 17 10.69 -5.55 18.59
N GLY A 18 10.78 -6.42 17.58
CA GLY A 18 12.00 -6.59 16.79
C GLY A 18 13.08 -7.45 17.47
N ASP A 19 12.73 -8.27 18.46
CA ASP A 19 13.69 -9.06 19.22
C ASP A 19 14.32 -10.18 18.38
N TYR A 20 13.53 -10.81 17.50
CA TYR A 20 14.05 -11.83 16.59
C TYR A 20 14.93 -11.21 15.50
N LEU A 21 14.53 -10.08 14.93
CA LEU A 21 15.29 -9.31 13.96
C LEU A 21 16.65 -8.92 14.55
N ARG A 22 16.69 -8.41 15.79
CA ARG A 22 17.97 -8.06 16.45
C ARG A 22 18.91 -9.25 16.59
N ARG A 23 18.37 -10.45 16.87
CA ARG A 23 19.17 -11.64 17.14
C ARG A 23 19.56 -12.44 15.88
N PHE A 24 18.71 -12.44 14.86
CA PHE A 24 18.79 -13.40 13.76
C PHE A 24 18.89 -12.77 12.36
N HIS A 25 18.82 -11.45 12.23
CA HIS A 25 19.02 -10.76 10.95
C HIS A 25 20.42 -11.03 10.37
N LYS A 26 20.48 -11.26 9.06
CA LYS A 26 21.73 -11.33 8.27
C LYS A 26 21.70 -10.31 7.13
N PRO A 27 22.86 -9.84 6.64
CA PRO A 27 22.93 -9.05 5.40
C PRO A 27 22.20 -9.78 4.26
N GLY A 28 21.34 -9.05 3.55
CA GLY A 28 20.49 -9.60 2.49
C GLY A 28 19.08 -10.00 2.94
N ASP A 29 18.82 -10.12 4.25
CA ASP A 29 17.45 -10.26 4.74
C ASP A 29 16.64 -8.98 4.46
N ILE A 30 15.33 -9.15 4.26
CA ILE A 30 14.38 -8.07 3.96
C ILE A 30 13.79 -7.54 5.26
N VAL A 31 13.73 -6.21 5.42
CA VAL A 31 13.04 -5.56 6.55
C VAL A 31 11.84 -4.77 6.02
N LEU A 32 10.64 -5.13 6.47
CA LEU A 32 9.36 -4.48 6.15
C LEU A 32 8.88 -3.69 7.38
N ASN A 33 9.46 -2.52 7.57
CA ASN A 33 9.00 -1.55 8.57
C ASN A 33 9.43 -0.14 8.14
N PRO A 34 8.51 0.75 7.73
CA PRO A 34 8.87 2.10 7.28
C PRO A 34 9.65 2.94 8.31
N LEU A 35 9.59 2.59 9.59
CA LEU A 35 10.28 3.29 10.69
C LEU A 35 11.67 2.72 11.00
N ASP A 36 12.07 1.62 10.35
CA ASP A 36 13.40 1.04 10.46
C ASP A 36 14.31 1.57 9.34
N ARG A 37 15.53 2.01 9.67
CA ARG A 37 16.49 2.52 8.67
C ARG A 37 16.95 1.46 7.65
N ARG A 38 16.79 0.18 7.98
CA ARG A 38 17.12 -0.95 7.10
C ARG A 38 15.97 -1.33 6.17
N ALA A 39 14.83 -0.65 6.28
CA ALA A 39 13.65 -0.98 5.53
C ALA A 39 13.90 -1.01 4.04
N ILE A 40 13.41 -2.04 3.39
CA ILE A 40 13.41 -2.08 1.94
C ILE A 40 12.36 -1.10 1.41
N ALA A 41 12.68 -0.45 0.30
CA ALA A 41 11.72 0.39 -0.40
C ALA A 41 10.60 -0.49 -0.96
N TRP A 42 9.40 -0.37 -0.37
CA TRP A 42 8.19 -1.07 -0.78
C TRP A 42 7.09 -0.09 -1.19
N SER A 43 6.22 -0.51 -2.10
CA SER A 43 5.04 0.26 -2.53
C SER A 43 3.86 -0.69 -2.72
N PRO A 44 2.61 -0.27 -2.42
CA PRO A 44 1.45 -1.04 -2.85
C PRO A 44 1.43 -1.24 -4.37
N LEU A 45 2.00 -0.31 -5.14
CA LEU A 45 2.09 -0.38 -6.60
C LEU A 45 2.95 -1.55 -7.09
N SER A 46 3.97 -1.99 -6.34
CA SER A 46 4.80 -3.13 -6.74
C SER A 46 4.10 -4.49 -6.56
N GLU A 47 2.92 -4.52 -5.92
CA GLU A 47 2.13 -5.74 -5.74
C GLU A 47 1.03 -5.93 -6.79
N ILE A 48 0.80 -4.94 -7.65
CA ILE A 48 -0.32 -4.91 -8.60
C ILE A 48 0.13 -5.38 -9.98
N GLN A 49 -0.47 -6.47 -10.49
CA GLN A 49 -0.21 -6.98 -11.84
C GLN A 49 -1.39 -6.75 -12.80
N ASN A 50 -2.59 -6.52 -12.26
CA ASN A 50 -3.83 -6.29 -13.02
C ASN A 50 -4.83 -5.46 -12.20
N GLU A 51 -5.99 -5.16 -12.78
CA GLU A 51 -7.02 -4.33 -12.13
C GLU A 51 -7.59 -4.97 -10.86
N THR A 52 -7.78 -6.29 -10.86
CA THR A 52 -8.25 -7.03 -9.68
C THR A 52 -7.29 -6.90 -8.51
N ASP A 53 -5.98 -6.91 -8.75
CA ASP A 53 -4.98 -6.68 -7.70
C ASP A 53 -5.09 -5.27 -7.11
N ALA A 54 -5.38 -4.25 -7.92
CA ALA A 54 -5.56 -2.89 -7.43
C ALA A 54 -6.76 -2.79 -6.47
N ALA A 55 -7.88 -3.42 -6.82
CA ALA A 55 -9.06 -3.48 -5.95
C ALA A 55 -8.77 -4.23 -4.63
N MET A 56 -8.04 -5.35 -4.70
CA MET A 56 -7.64 -6.11 -3.51
C MET A 56 -6.70 -5.32 -2.59
N ILE A 57 -5.72 -4.61 -3.17
CA ILE A 57 -4.81 -3.74 -2.41
C ILE A 57 -5.58 -2.58 -1.76
N ALA A 58 -6.51 -1.95 -2.49
CA ALA A 58 -7.34 -0.89 -1.94
C ALA A 58 -8.16 -1.36 -0.72
N ARG A 59 -8.80 -2.54 -0.82
CA ARG A 59 -9.56 -3.16 0.27
C ARG A 59 -8.68 -3.64 1.43
N SER A 60 -7.43 -4.02 1.17
CA SER A 60 -6.47 -4.37 2.22
C SER A 60 -5.98 -3.15 3.01
N LEU A 61 -5.87 -1.99 2.36
CA LEU A 61 -5.45 -0.74 3.01
C LEU A 61 -6.61 -0.07 3.75
N ILE A 62 -7.79 -0.06 3.13
CA ILE A 62 -9.02 0.51 3.69
C ILE A 62 -9.95 -0.67 4.03
N PRO A 63 -10.00 -1.12 5.31
CA PRO A 63 -10.77 -2.30 5.69
C PRO A 63 -12.26 -2.08 5.47
N ASP A 64 -13.02 -3.17 5.34
CA ASP A 64 -14.47 -3.08 5.28
C ASP A 64 -15.04 -2.55 6.62
N ALA A 65 -16.12 -1.77 6.53
CA ALA A 65 -16.91 -1.34 7.67
C ALA A 65 -18.32 -1.96 7.61
N GLU A 66 -18.97 -2.01 8.77
CA GLU A 66 -20.35 -2.45 8.92
C GLU A 66 -21.28 -1.27 9.22
N GLY A 67 -22.59 -1.47 9.06
CA GLY A 67 -23.60 -0.45 9.39
C GLY A 67 -23.55 0.78 8.46
N HIS A 68 -23.67 1.98 9.05
CA HIS A 68 -23.80 3.23 8.29
C HIS A 68 -22.51 3.63 7.55
N ASP A 69 -21.34 3.12 7.97
CA ASP A 69 -20.05 3.46 7.37
C ASP A 69 -19.64 2.57 6.21
N ALA A 70 -20.35 1.45 6.02
CA ALA A 70 -20.02 0.45 5.02
C ALA A 70 -19.94 1.02 3.58
N SER A 71 -20.85 1.94 3.22
CA SER A 71 -20.80 2.59 1.91
C SER A 71 -19.61 3.53 1.75
N TRP A 72 -19.27 4.28 2.80
CA TRP A 72 -18.16 5.24 2.76
C TRP A 72 -16.82 4.54 2.58
N HIS A 73 -16.62 3.42 3.27
CA HIS A 73 -15.44 2.59 3.09
C HIS A 73 -15.35 2.02 1.67
N ARG A 74 -16.46 1.53 1.11
CA ARG A 74 -16.50 1.06 -0.29
C ARG A 74 -16.16 2.16 -1.30
N PHE A 75 -16.66 3.37 -1.11
CA PHE A 75 -16.32 4.51 -1.97
C PHE A 75 -14.85 4.92 -1.82
N ALA A 76 -14.31 4.90 -0.60
CA ALA A 76 -12.91 5.17 -0.34
C ALA A 76 -11.98 4.13 -0.99
N GLN A 77 -12.35 2.84 -0.94
CA GLN A 77 -11.67 1.75 -1.64
C GLN A 77 -11.70 1.97 -3.16
N LEU A 78 -12.87 2.27 -3.74
CA LEU A 78 -13.01 2.53 -5.17
C LEU A 78 -12.18 3.74 -5.63
N MET A 79 -12.12 4.80 -4.82
CA MET A 79 -11.30 5.98 -5.08
C MET A 79 -9.80 5.63 -5.06
N LEU A 80 -9.36 4.86 -4.06
CA LEU A 80 -7.98 4.38 -3.97
C LEU A 80 -7.61 3.45 -5.14
N GLU A 81 -8.49 2.54 -5.53
CA GLU A 81 -8.30 1.67 -6.71
C GLU A 81 -8.03 2.51 -7.97
N GLY A 82 -8.87 3.50 -8.25
CA GLY A 82 -8.67 4.40 -9.40
C GLY A 82 -7.33 5.13 -9.34
N VAL A 83 -6.93 5.63 -8.17
CA VAL A 83 -5.63 6.28 -7.96
C VAL A 83 -4.46 5.32 -8.17
N LEU A 84 -4.55 4.08 -7.69
CA LEU A 84 -3.51 3.07 -7.89
C LEU A 84 -3.36 2.72 -9.38
N LEU A 85 -4.47 2.54 -10.10
CA LEU A 85 -4.46 2.29 -11.55
C LEU A 85 -3.85 3.46 -12.33
N HIS A 86 -4.22 4.69 -11.99
CA HIS A 86 -3.61 5.88 -12.58
C HIS A 86 -2.10 5.92 -12.29
N ALA A 87 -1.70 5.70 -11.04
CA ALA A 87 -0.31 5.71 -10.61
C ALA A 87 0.54 4.64 -11.33
N LEU A 88 -0.02 3.46 -11.63
CA LEU A 88 0.65 2.43 -12.42
C LEU A 88 0.89 2.88 -13.87
N ARG A 89 -0.14 3.44 -14.51
CA ARG A 89 -0.06 3.93 -15.90
C ARG A 89 0.99 5.03 -16.04
N GLU A 90 0.98 5.98 -15.10
CA GLU A 90 1.87 7.14 -15.10
C GLU A 90 3.23 6.89 -14.40
N LYS A 91 3.47 5.67 -13.89
CA LYS A 91 4.70 5.27 -13.18
C LYS A 91 5.02 6.17 -11.98
N LEU A 92 4.00 6.54 -11.23
CA LEU A 92 4.10 7.38 -10.04
C LEU A 92 4.65 6.63 -8.83
N ALA A 93 4.98 7.37 -7.78
CA ALA A 93 5.50 6.84 -6.53
C ALA A 93 4.51 6.99 -5.36
N ASN A 94 4.87 6.45 -4.20
CA ASN A 94 4.07 6.50 -2.97
C ASN A 94 3.66 7.94 -2.60
N VAL A 95 4.55 8.91 -2.78
CA VAL A 95 4.27 10.32 -2.49
C VAL A 95 3.13 10.87 -3.35
N ASP A 96 3.05 10.44 -4.61
CA ASP A 96 2.01 10.90 -5.53
C ASP A 96 0.65 10.29 -5.19
N VAL A 97 0.64 8.99 -4.85
CA VAL A 97 -0.57 8.30 -4.38
C VAL A 97 -1.13 8.99 -3.13
N ALA A 98 -0.28 9.27 -2.15
CA ALA A 98 -0.68 9.98 -0.94
C ALA A 98 -1.21 11.39 -1.26
N ARG A 99 -0.52 12.15 -2.13
CA ARG A 99 -0.96 13.49 -2.55
C ARG A 99 -2.33 13.46 -3.24
N LEU A 100 -2.54 12.54 -4.18
CA LEU A 100 -3.79 12.38 -4.93
C LEU A 100 -4.97 12.09 -4.00
N MET A 101 -4.78 11.16 -3.06
CA MET A 101 -5.83 10.80 -2.11
C MET A 101 -6.14 11.91 -1.11
N LEU A 102 -5.11 12.56 -0.55
CA LEU A 102 -5.25 13.42 0.62
C LEU A 102 -5.44 14.91 0.28
N THR A 103 -4.85 15.39 -0.83
CA THR A 103 -4.69 16.84 -1.05
C THR A 103 -5.03 17.33 -2.45
N ALA A 104 -5.09 16.45 -3.46
CA ALA A 104 -5.40 16.88 -4.82
C ALA A 104 -6.78 17.52 -4.92
N GLN A 105 -6.93 18.47 -5.84
CA GLN A 105 -8.23 19.09 -6.08
C GLN A 105 -9.12 18.16 -6.91
N VAL A 106 -10.45 18.28 -6.76
CA VAL A 106 -11.42 17.45 -7.51
C VAL A 106 -11.18 17.53 -9.02
N ASP A 107 -10.91 18.73 -9.55
CA ASP A 107 -10.67 18.94 -10.98
C ASP A 107 -9.45 18.18 -11.50
N GLU A 108 -8.39 18.13 -10.71
CA GLU A 108 -7.21 17.33 -11.03
C GLU A 108 -7.56 15.84 -11.06
N LEU A 109 -8.30 15.37 -10.05
CA LEU A 109 -8.71 13.96 -9.97
C LEU A 109 -9.65 13.59 -11.12
N ARG A 110 -10.55 14.47 -11.56
CA ARG A 110 -11.44 14.21 -12.71
C ARG A 110 -10.63 13.95 -13.98
N GLY A 111 -9.62 14.77 -14.23
CA GLY A 111 -8.73 14.58 -15.38
C GLY A 111 -7.92 13.28 -15.28
N ARG A 112 -7.36 12.98 -14.11
CA ARG A 112 -6.48 11.82 -13.90
C ARG A 112 -7.20 10.48 -13.84
N LEU A 113 -8.39 10.46 -13.24
CA LEU A 113 -9.18 9.25 -13.01
C LEU A 113 -10.25 9.03 -14.07
N ALA A 114 -10.26 9.84 -15.13
CA ALA A 114 -11.14 9.65 -16.28
C ALA A 114 -11.00 8.23 -16.85
N GLY A 115 -12.13 7.56 -17.08
CA GLY A 115 -12.16 6.19 -17.59
C GLY A 115 -11.78 5.12 -16.55
N THR A 116 -11.64 5.47 -15.27
CA THR A 116 -11.58 4.49 -14.17
C THR A 116 -12.93 4.37 -13.48
N PRO A 117 -13.21 3.25 -12.77
CA PRO A 117 -14.43 3.12 -11.96
C PRO A 117 -14.64 4.25 -10.94
N ALA A 118 -13.55 4.87 -10.45
CA ALA A 118 -13.61 5.99 -9.50
C ALA A 118 -14.18 7.29 -10.09
N ALA A 119 -14.25 7.43 -11.42
CA ALA A 119 -14.72 8.66 -12.07
C ALA A 119 -16.14 9.03 -11.63
N GLY A 120 -17.02 8.04 -11.37
CA GLY A 120 -18.39 8.27 -10.93
C GLY A 120 -18.52 8.82 -9.50
N LEU A 121 -17.44 8.79 -8.69
CA LEU A 121 -17.41 9.39 -7.36
C LEU A 121 -17.02 10.87 -7.38
N LEU A 122 -16.51 11.36 -8.51
CA LEU A 122 -15.98 12.71 -8.62
C LEU A 122 -17.08 13.67 -9.09
N PRO A 123 -17.49 14.62 -8.24
CA PRO A 123 -18.54 15.58 -8.57
C PRO A 123 -18.06 16.58 -9.64
N GLU A 124 -18.98 17.13 -10.44
CA GLU A 124 -18.66 18.23 -11.37
C GLU A 124 -18.30 19.53 -10.64
N LYS A 125 -18.92 19.76 -9.48
CA LYS A 125 -18.64 20.92 -8.60
C LYS A 125 -17.63 20.52 -7.53
N SER A 126 -16.64 21.37 -7.30
CA SER A 126 -15.54 21.13 -6.37
C SER A 126 -15.96 21.04 -4.90
N ASP A 127 -17.09 21.65 -4.51
CA ASP A 127 -17.60 21.70 -3.13
C ASP A 127 -18.70 20.66 -2.89
N SER A 128 -18.33 19.38 -2.96
CA SER A 128 -19.27 18.27 -2.70
C SER A 128 -18.97 17.64 -1.36
N GLN A 129 -19.96 17.67 -0.46
CA GLN A 129 -19.89 17.00 0.83
C GLN A 129 -19.52 15.51 0.69
N MET A 130 -20.12 14.81 -0.28
CA MET A 130 -19.84 13.40 -0.54
C MET A 130 -18.36 13.13 -0.83
N PHE A 131 -17.71 14.00 -1.62
CA PHE A 131 -16.30 13.83 -1.94
C PHE A 131 -15.41 14.06 -0.71
N HIS A 132 -15.74 15.08 0.10
CA HIS A 132 -15.07 15.34 1.36
C HIS A 132 -15.21 14.17 2.34
N ASP A 133 -16.40 13.56 2.42
CA ASP A 133 -16.66 12.39 3.27
C ASP A 133 -15.84 11.18 2.81
N VAL A 134 -15.82 10.87 1.51
CA VAL A 134 -14.99 9.78 0.95
C VAL A 134 -13.51 9.99 1.25
N ARG A 135 -13.00 11.21 1.07
CA ARG A 135 -11.62 11.56 1.42
C ARG A 135 -11.37 11.43 2.92
N ALA A 136 -12.28 11.92 3.76
CA ALA A 136 -12.16 11.83 5.21
C ALA A 136 -12.11 10.37 5.67
N THR A 137 -12.95 9.50 5.10
CA THR A 137 -12.92 8.05 5.36
C THR A 137 -11.62 7.40 4.92
N ALA A 138 -11.06 7.76 3.76
CA ALA A 138 -9.80 7.20 3.27
C ALA A 138 -8.58 7.67 4.07
N SER A 139 -8.62 8.89 4.61
CA SER A 139 -7.44 9.60 5.13
C SER A 139 -6.66 8.87 6.23
N PRO A 140 -7.30 8.30 7.28
CA PRO A 140 -6.58 7.58 8.34
C PRO A 140 -5.74 6.42 7.81
N PHE A 141 -6.26 5.71 6.80
CA PHE A 141 -5.62 4.55 6.21
C PHE A 141 -4.50 4.95 5.24
N VAL A 142 -4.78 5.90 4.36
CA VAL A 142 -3.84 6.34 3.33
C VAL A 142 -2.66 7.13 3.91
N ARG A 143 -2.84 7.81 5.06
CA ARG A 143 -1.74 8.53 5.73
C ARG A 143 -0.55 7.62 6.05
N SER A 144 -0.78 6.32 6.27
CA SER A 144 0.28 5.34 6.49
C SER A 144 1.26 5.23 5.30
N LEU A 145 0.80 5.52 4.07
CA LEU A 145 1.66 5.52 2.87
C LEU A 145 2.73 6.62 2.93
N ALA A 146 2.49 7.69 3.69
CA ALA A 146 3.48 8.75 3.89
C ALA A 146 4.69 8.31 4.73
N TRP A 147 4.59 7.17 5.44
CA TRP A 147 5.72 6.58 6.15
C TRP A 147 6.59 5.70 5.24
N LEU A 148 6.06 5.25 4.10
CA LEU A 148 6.83 4.48 3.13
C LEU A 148 7.87 5.36 2.45
N SER A 149 8.85 4.71 1.78
CA SER A 149 9.80 5.42 0.93
C SER A 149 9.05 6.26 -0.11
N PRO A 150 9.23 7.61 -0.13
CA PRO A 150 8.45 8.50 -0.99
C PRO A 150 8.62 8.21 -2.48
N SER A 151 9.80 7.74 -2.88
CA SER A 151 10.16 7.45 -4.28
C SER A 151 9.90 6.01 -4.69
N ALA A 152 9.39 5.16 -3.79
CA ALA A 152 9.05 3.79 -4.14
C ALA A 152 7.76 3.75 -4.98
N GLY A 153 7.73 2.89 -5.99
CA GLY A 153 6.59 2.72 -6.90
C GLY A 153 6.55 1.30 -7.47
N ALA A 154 5.98 1.12 -8.67
CA ALA A 154 5.73 -0.21 -9.24
C ALA A 154 6.98 -1.10 -9.44
N ARG A 155 8.18 -0.51 -9.51
CA ARG A 155 9.45 -1.24 -9.69
C ARG A 155 10.23 -1.47 -8.38
N SER A 156 9.63 -1.12 -7.25
CA SER A 156 10.21 -1.35 -5.92
C SER A 156 10.12 -2.83 -5.52
N PHE A 157 10.62 -3.17 -4.33
CA PHE A 157 10.50 -4.52 -3.79
C PHE A 157 9.03 -4.98 -3.79
N SER A 158 8.79 -6.21 -4.26
CA SER A 158 7.48 -6.87 -4.18
C SER A 158 7.60 -8.09 -3.26
N LEU A 159 6.78 -8.09 -2.21
CA LEU A 159 6.63 -9.22 -1.31
C LEU A 159 6.03 -10.42 -2.04
N ARG A 160 5.08 -10.20 -2.97
CA ARG A 160 4.51 -11.25 -3.83
C ARG A 160 5.59 -11.91 -4.68
N ALA A 161 6.46 -11.12 -5.33
CA ALA A 161 7.55 -11.65 -6.15
C ALA A 161 8.56 -12.41 -5.29
N TRP A 162 8.97 -11.83 -4.15
CA TRP A 162 9.86 -12.48 -3.18
C TRP A 162 9.29 -13.82 -2.67
N ALA A 163 8.00 -13.90 -2.38
CA ALA A 163 7.36 -15.11 -1.88
C ALA A 163 7.27 -16.21 -2.95
N ARG A 164 7.21 -15.83 -4.24
CA ARG A 164 7.13 -16.76 -5.37
C ARG A 164 8.50 -17.20 -5.89
N ASP A 165 9.57 -16.50 -5.55
CA ASP A 165 10.92 -16.88 -5.92
C ASP A 165 11.35 -18.13 -5.12
N GLU A 166 11.49 -19.26 -5.81
CA GLU A 166 11.91 -20.54 -5.23
C GLU A 166 13.40 -20.60 -4.89
N GLN A 167 14.20 -19.71 -5.48
CA GLN A 167 15.64 -19.63 -5.21
C GLN A 167 15.94 -18.68 -4.04
N GLN A 168 14.95 -17.93 -3.58
CA GLN A 168 15.10 -16.99 -2.49
C GLN A 168 15.27 -17.71 -1.14
N THR A 169 16.29 -17.30 -0.39
CA THR A 169 16.62 -17.87 0.94
C THR A 169 16.73 -16.81 2.04
N ALA A 170 16.67 -15.53 1.68
CA ALA A 170 16.64 -14.42 2.62
C ALA A 170 15.37 -14.47 3.48
N ALA A 171 15.50 -14.15 4.76
CA ALA A 171 14.33 -13.98 5.62
C ALA A 171 13.67 -12.62 5.36
N CYS A 172 12.34 -12.54 5.50
CA CYS A 172 11.58 -11.30 5.50
C CYS A 172 11.08 -11.01 6.91
N TRP A 173 11.46 -9.87 7.45
CA TRP A 173 11.19 -9.44 8.82
C TRP A 173 10.16 -8.32 8.80
N TRP A 174 9.00 -8.55 9.42
CA TRP A 174 8.01 -7.52 9.68
C TRP A 174 8.05 -7.17 11.17
N ASN A 175 8.94 -6.25 11.53
CA ASN A 175 9.02 -5.74 12.90
C ASN A 175 8.10 -4.53 13.09
N TYR A 176 7.41 -4.47 14.22
CA TYR A 176 6.53 -3.35 14.55
C TYR A 176 6.47 -3.15 16.08
N GLN A 177 6.05 -1.97 16.50
CA GLN A 177 5.77 -1.64 17.90
C GLN A 177 4.26 -1.49 18.05
N ASP A 178 3.70 -2.09 19.09
CA ASP A 178 2.29 -1.91 19.48
C ASP A 178 2.05 -0.51 20.07
#